data_AF-B4V902-F1
#
_entry.id   AF-B4V902-F1
#
_cell.length_a   1.000
_cell.length_b   1.000
_cell.length_c   1.000
_cell.angle_alpha   90.00
_cell.angle_beta   90.00
_cell.angle_gamma   90.00
#
_symmetry.space_group_name_H-M   'P 1'
#
loop_
_entity.id
_entity.type
_entity.pdbx_description
1 polymer ?
#
loop_
_entity_poly.entity_id
_entity_poly.type
_entity_poly.pdbx_seq_one_letter_code
_entity_poly.pdbx_strand_id
1 'polypeptide(L)'
;MEHLNEYLMTQKITPLVNRYTVTTPDGGQVLAFAEQKRLALKEELTLWSGEDRTRRLGGFKARQVIDFGATYDVSRPDGATIGTFRKDVKASLIRSTWHLTQGDEAAAIGKERRLGVALARRGWELLDFVVPVIPVPPVPFVYHFDFVREDKPVLSVERKWGIRDRYVIRVQDPSLDRVLALCMAVALDALQSR
;
A
#
# COMPACT_ATOMS: atom_id res chain seq x y z
N MET A 1 10.61 -10.74 20.24
CA MET A 1 9.88 -9.61 19.64
C MET A 1 8.55 -10.17 19.19
N GLU A 2 7.42 -9.67 19.69
CA GLU A 2 6.11 -10.10 19.21
C GLU A 2 6.00 -9.85 17.71
N HIS A 3 5.63 -10.88 16.94
CA HIS A 3 5.26 -10.71 15.55
C HIS A 3 3.88 -10.08 15.51
N LEU A 4 3.85 -8.76 15.36
CA LEU A 4 2.59 -8.05 15.11
C LEU A 4 2.09 -8.42 13.72
N ASN A 5 0.85 -8.90 13.66
CA ASN A 5 0.18 -9.25 12.40
C ASN A 5 -0.67 -8.09 11.86
N GLU A 6 -0.85 -7.02 12.62
CA GLU A 6 -1.61 -5.85 12.22
C GLU A 6 -0.84 -4.56 12.54
N TYR A 7 -0.94 -3.58 11.63
CA TYR A 7 -0.32 -2.27 11.75
C TYR A 7 -1.28 -1.19 11.30
N LEU A 8 -1.14 0.01 11.87
CA LEU A 8 -1.83 1.21 11.39
C LEU A 8 -0.82 2.13 10.70
N MET A 9 -1.01 2.39 9.41
CA MET A 9 -0.23 3.36 8.65
C MET A 9 -1.03 4.65 8.49
N THR A 10 -0.41 5.80 8.78
CA THR A 10 -1.01 7.13 8.58
C THR A 10 -0.12 7.97 7.69
N GLN A 11 -0.67 8.51 6.61
CA GLN A 11 0.03 9.46 5.75
C GLN A 11 0.13 10.83 6.46
N LYS A 12 1.31 11.45 6.38
CA LYS A 12 1.55 12.82 6.85
C LYS A 12 1.38 13.78 5.68
N ILE A 13 0.71 14.90 5.94
CA ILE A 13 0.58 15.99 4.97
C ILE A 13 1.91 16.73 4.94
N THR A 14 2.69 16.54 3.88
CA THR A 14 3.95 17.23 3.68
C THR A 14 4.08 17.75 2.26
N PRO A 15 4.69 18.93 2.06
CA PRO A 15 4.98 19.41 0.72
C PRO A 15 6.08 18.53 0.10
N LEU A 16 5.91 18.19 -1.18
CA LEU A 16 6.92 17.57 -2.07
C LEU A 16 7.33 16.11 -1.82
N VAL A 17 7.31 15.63 -0.58
CA VAL A 17 7.65 14.24 -0.21
C VAL A 17 6.44 13.54 0.40
N ASN A 18 6.30 12.24 0.14
CA ASN A 18 5.29 11.44 0.82
C ASN A 18 5.93 10.85 2.10
N ARG A 19 5.25 11.02 3.23
CA ARG A 19 5.72 10.53 4.53
C ARG A 19 4.61 9.75 5.22
N TYR A 20 4.98 8.68 5.90
CA TYR A 20 4.05 7.79 6.57
C TYR A 20 4.59 7.40 7.93
N THR A 21 3.72 7.35 8.92
CA THR A 21 4.02 6.75 10.22
C THR A 21 3.28 5.44 10.33
N VAL A 22 3.98 4.37 10.69
CA VAL A 22 3.42 3.04 10.96
C VAL A 22 3.49 2.80 12.46
N THR A 23 2.35 2.51 13.06
CA THR A 23 2.21 2.27 14.50
C THR A 23 1.64 0.89 14.79
N THR A 24 1.60 0.54 16.07
CA THR A 24 0.70 -0.50 16.58
C THR A 24 -0.77 -0.21 16.20
N PRO A 25 -1.65 -1.22 16.18
CA PRO A 25 -3.04 -1.07 15.74
C PRO A 25 -3.86 -0.02 16.52
N ASP A 26 -3.55 0.16 17.80
CA ASP A 26 -4.14 1.16 18.69
C ASP A 26 -3.67 2.60 18.38
N GLY A 27 -2.69 2.78 17.50
CA GLY A 27 -2.11 4.08 17.18
C GLY A 27 -1.03 4.57 18.15
N GLY A 28 -0.62 3.73 19.12
CA GLY A 28 0.26 4.12 20.20
C GLY A 28 1.74 4.16 19.80
N GLN A 29 2.40 3.01 19.76
CA GLN A 29 3.84 2.93 19.54
C GLN A 29 4.17 3.10 18.05
N VAL A 30 5.11 3.99 17.73
CA VAL A 30 5.68 4.10 16.38
C VAL A 30 6.63 2.93 16.15
N LEU A 31 6.37 2.16 15.09
CA LEU A 31 7.11 0.97 14.71
C LEU A 31 7.99 1.21 13.48
N ALA A 32 7.54 2.09 12.58
CA ALA A 32 8.33 2.54 11.45
C ALA A 32 7.90 3.93 10.97
N PHE A 33 8.81 4.61 10.30
CA PHE A 33 8.56 5.85 9.58
C PHE A 33 9.06 5.71 8.15
N ALA A 34 8.18 5.95 7.18
CA ALA A 34 8.50 5.83 5.76
C ALA A 34 8.63 7.22 5.14
N GLU A 35 9.70 7.44 4.37
CA GLU A 35 9.85 8.63 3.53
C GLU A 35 10.10 8.22 2.09
N GLN A 36 9.24 8.70 1.20
CA GLN A 36 9.36 8.51 -0.24
C GLN A 36 9.82 9.82 -0.88
N LYS A 37 10.93 9.76 -1.61
CA LYS A 37 11.39 10.86 -2.44
C LYS A 37 10.82 10.70 -3.84
N ARG A 38 10.17 11.76 -4.34
CA ARG A 38 9.59 11.84 -5.69
C ARG A 38 10.51 12.64 -6.60
N LEU A 39 11.74 12.17 -6.82
CA LEU A 39 12.63 12.81 -7.80
C LEU A 39 12.25 12.32 -9.20
N ALA A 40 12.32 13.20 -10.19
CA ALA A 40 11.86 12.97 -11.57
C ALA A 40 12.43 11.72 -12.26
N LEU A 41 13.50 11.12 -11.71
CA LEU A 41 14.17 9.95 -12.26
C LEU A 41 14.36 8.81 -11.25
N LYS A 42 13.96 8.97 -9.99
CA LYS A 42 14.26 7.97 -8.95
C LYS A 42 13.13 7.91 -7.94
N GLU A 43 12.31 6.88 -8.06
CA GLU A 43 11.35 6.53 -7.02
C GLU A 43 12.03 5.63 -5.99
N GLU A 44 12.24 6.20 -4.81
CA GLU A 44 12.87 5.53 -3.68
C GLU A 44 12.08 5.80 -2.39
N LEU A 45 11.86 4.75 -1.64
CA LEU A 45 11.35 4.79 -0.27
C LEU A 45 12.44 4.33 0.69
N THR A 46 12.59 5.05 1.81
CA THR A 46 13.35 4.55 2.97
C THR A 46 12.42 4.35 4.16
N LEU A 47 12.54 3.19 4.82
CA LEU A 47 11.91 2.88 6.10
C LEU A 47 12.92 3.09 7.23
N TRP A 48 12.47 3.78 8.27
CA TRP A 48 13.20 4.11 9.49
C TRP A 48 12.48 3.52 10.70
N SER A 49 13.19 3.30 11.82
CA SER A 49 12.60 2.81 13.07
C SER A 49 11.64 3.81 13.72
N GLY A 50 11.84 5.10 13.45
CA GLY A 50 11.07 6.20 14.02
C GLY A 50 11.24 7.48 13.21
N GLU A 51 10.53 8.53 13.61
CA GLU A 51 10.53 9.81 12.90
C GLU A 51 11.86 10.57 13.02
N ASP A 52 12.69 10.21 14.00
CA ASP A 52 14.06 10.68 14.22
C ASP A 52 15.04 10.20 13.14
N ARG A 53 14.67 9.16 12.37
CA ARG A 53 15.46 8.57 11.27
C ARG A 53 16.84 8.09 11.70
N THR A 54 16.96 7.64 12.94
CA THR A 54 18.25 7.20 13.50
C THR A 54 18.68 5.84 12.99
N ARG A 55 17.74 4.91 12.77
CA ARG A 55 18.02 3.56 12.28
C ARG A 55 17.19 3.22 11.06
N ARG A 56 17.86 2.88 9.96
CA ARG A 56 17.22 2.38 8.74
C ARG A 56 16.76 0.94 8.96
N LEU A 57 15.53 0.65 8.53
CA LEU A 57 14.94 -0.70 8.51
C LEU A 57 15.01 -1.36 7.14
N GLY A 58 15.02 -0.55 6.08
CA GLY A 58 15.05 -1.01 4.69
C GLY A 58 14.47 0.02 3.76
N GLY A 59 13.92 -0.42 2.64
CA GLY A 59 13.25 0.46 1.68
C GLY A 59 13.06 -0.21 0.33
N PHE A 60 12.57 0.56 -0.64
CA PHE A 60 12.44 0.07 -2.00
C PHE A 60 12.99 1.07 -3.03
N LYS A 61 13.40 0.55 -4.19
CA LYS A 61 13.86 1.32 -5.35
C LYS A 61 13.32 0.73 -6.64
N ALA A 62 12.93 1.57 -7.60
CA ALA A 62 12.58 1.11 -8.95
C ALA A 62 13.82 0.59 -9.70
N ARG A 63 13.68 -0.54 -10.42
CA ARG A 63 14.76 -1.14 -11.24
C ARG A 63 15.12 -0.31 -12.47
N GLN A 64 14.12 0.28 -13.14
CA GLN A 64 14.32 1.12 -14.31
C GLN A 64 13.29 2.26 -14.31
N VAL A 65 13.73 3.44 -14.75
CA VAL A 65 12.95 4.68 -14.77
C VAL A 65 12.03 4.77 -15.99
N ILE A 66 12.33 4.01 -17.04
CA ILE A 66 11.74 4.18 -18.39
C ILE A 66 10.65 3.14 -18.68
N ASP A 67 10.46 2.14 -17.81
CA ASP A 67 9.66 0.97 -18.16
C ASP A 67 8.19 1.08 -17.68
N PHE A 68 7.26 0.94 -18.63
CA PHE A 68 5.83 0.85 -18.36
C PHE A 68 5.53 -0.44 -17.58
N GLY A 69 5.52 -0.34 -16.26
CA GLY A 69 5.38 -1.50 -15.35
C GLY A 69 6.58 -1.69 -14.43
N ALA A 70 7.12 -0.59 -13.91
CA ALA A 70 8.28 -0.59 -13.02
C ALA A 70 8.20 -1.68 -11.94
N THR A 71 9.23 -2.52 -11.90
CA THR A 71 9.48 -3.45 -10.79
C THR A 71 10.32 -2.74 -9.75
N TYR A 72 9.92 -2.89 -8.49
CA TYR A 72 10.59 -2.29 -7.35
C TYR A 72 11.24 -3.38 -6.52
N ASP A 73 12.53 -3.22 -6.22
CA ASP A 73 13.25 -4.08 -5.29
C ASP A 73 13.10 -3.55 -3.88
N VAL A 74 12.77 -4.45 -2.95
CA VAL A 74 12.79 -4.16 -1.51
C VAL A 74 14.07 -4.73 -0.92
N SER A 75 14.80 -3.91 -0.18
CA SER A 75 16.08 -4.30 0.41
C SER A 75 16.13 -4.05 1.92
N ARG A 76 16.96 -4.84 2.60
CA ARG A 76 17.43 -4.59 3.95
C ARG A 76 18.40 -3.38 4.00
N PRO A 77 18.78 -2.92 5.21
CA PRO A 77 19.71 -1.80 5.36
C PRO A 77 21.10 -2.08 4.76
N ASP A 78 21.53 -3.34 4.77
CA ASP A 78 22.78 -3.83 4.18
C ASP A 78 22.74 -3.92 2.64
N GLY A 79 21.57 -3.70 2.03
CA GLY A 79 21.36 -3.80 0.59
C GLY A 79 20.93 -5.18 0.10
N ALA A 80 20.85 -6.19 0.97
CA ALA A 80 20.34 -7.51 0.58
C ALA A 80 18.87 -7.42 0.17
N THR A 81 18.54 -7.97 -1.00
CA THR A 81 17.16 -7.99 -1.52
C THR A 81 16.31 -8.96 -0.69
N ILE A 82 15.16 -8.46 -0.23
CA ILE A 82 14.12 -9.22 0.46
C ILE A 82 13.13 -9.79 -0.55
N GLY A 83 12.78 -8.97 -1.54
CA GLY A 83 11.72 -9.29 -2.47
C GLY A 83 11.46 -8.16 -3.45
N THR A 84 10.38 -8.29 -4.22
CA THR A 84 9.99 -7.32 -5.24
C THR A 84 8.50 -7.09 -5.25
N PHE A 85 8.09 -5.94 -5.79
CA PHE A 85 6.72 -5.76 -6.21
C PHE A 85 6.62 -5.05 -7.56
N ARG A 86 5.55 -5.30 -8.30
CA ARG A 86 5.26 -4.63 -9.58
C ARG A 86 3.77 -4.54 -9.84
N LYS A 87 3.34 -3.49 -10.53
CA LYS A 87 1.95 -3.33 -11.00
C LYS A 87 1.78 -4.11 -12.29
N ASP A 88 0.72 -4.91 -12.39
CA ASP A 88 0.32 -5.56 -13.62
C ASP A 88 -0.48 -4.59 -14.48
N VAL A 89 0.19 -3.90 -15.41
CA VAL A 89 -0.44 -2.83 -16.20
C VAL A 89 -1.62 -3.35 -17.02
N LYS A 90 -1.50 -4.55 -17.61
CA LYS A 90 -2.56 -5.15 -18.44
C LYS A 90 -3.79 -5.50 -17.60
N ALA A 91 -3.60 -6.18 -16.47
CA ALA A 91 -4.71 -6.52 -15.58
C ALA A 91 -5.31 -5.28 -14.89
N SER A 92 -4.49 -4.26 -14.63
CA SER A 92 -4.89 -3.01 -13.95
C SER A 92 -5.83 -2.12 -14.76
N LEU A 93 -6.01 -2.36 -16.06
CA LEU A 93 -7.03 -1.67 -16.87
C LEU A 93 -8.46 -1.93 -16.36
N ILE A 94 -8.71 -3.13 -15.81
CA ILE A 94 -10.03 -3.53 -15.28
C ILE A 94 -10.06 -3.43 -13.76
N ARG A 95 -8.96 -3.85 -13.11
CA ARG A 95 -8.85 -3.92 -11.65
C ARG A 95 -7.39 -3.85 -11.27
N SER A 96 -7.02 -2.84 -10.48
CA SER A 96 -5.66 -2.65 -10.00
C SER A 96 -5.10 -3.94 -9.43
N THR A 97 -4.02 -4.42 -10.04
CA THR A 97 -3.42 -5.71 -9.73
C THR A 97 -1.92 -5.53 -9.52
N TRP A 98 -1.40 -6.07 -8.42
CA TRP A 98 -0.01 -6.01 -8.01
C TRP A 98 0.52 -7.44 -7.80
N HIS A 99 1.79 -7.65 -8.12
CA HIS A 99 2.52 -8.87 -7.80
C HIS A 99 3.51 -8.54 -6.69
N LEU A 100 3.49 -9.29 -5.60
CA LEU A 100 4.40 -9.17 -4.46
C LEU A 100 5.17 -10.49 -4.31
N THR A 101 6.49 -10.44 -4.42
CA THR A 101 7.35 -11.63 -4.40
C THR A 101 8.36 -11.51 -3.27
N GLN A 102 8.55 -12.56 -2.49
CA GLN A 102 9.57 -12.64 -1.45
C GLN A 102 10.61 -13.70 -1.85
N GLY A 103 11.88 -13.32 -1.95
CA GLY A 103 12.93 -14.21 -2.44
C GLY A 103 12.52 -14.89 -3.75
N ASP A 104 12.58 -16.22 -3.76
CA ASP A 104 12.22 -17.09 -4.89
C ASP A 104 10.81 -17.72 -4.75
N GLU A 105 10.01 -17.28 -3.78
CA GLU A 105 8.64 -17.78 -3.59
C GLU A 105 7.73 -17.37 -4.77
N ALA A 106 6.62 -18.10 -4.95
CA ALA A 106 5.57 -17.65 -5.86
C ALA A 106 5.05 -16.26 -5.46
N ALA A 107 4.68 -15.45 -6.46
CA ALA A 107 4.15 -14.12 -6.21
C ALA A 107 2.76 -14.19 -5.54
N ALA A 108 2.59 -13.43 -4.46
CA ALA A 108 1.27 -13.10 -3.94
C ALA A 108 0.63 -12.03 -4.83
N ILE A 109 -0.58 -12.30 -5.31
CA ILE A 109 -1.30 -11.43 -6.24
C ILE A 109 -2.26 -10.53 -5.46
N GLY A 110 -1.91 -9.26 -5.38
CA GLY A 110 -2.70 -8.19 -4.79
C GLY A 110 -3.78 -7.69 -5.75
N LYS A 111 -5.05 -7.74 -5.37
CA LYS A 111 -6.15 -7.19 -6.19
C LYS A 111 -7.03 -6.25 -5.38
N GLU A 112 -7.42 -5.14 -6.00
CA GLU A 112 -8.30 -4.14 -5.38
C GLU A 112 -9.70 -4.71 -5.10
N ARG A 113 -10.10 -4.91 -3.85
CA ARG A 113 -11.44 -5.36 -3.46
C ARG A 113 -12.48 -4.35 -3.98
N ARG A 114 -13.48 -4.84 -4.72
CA ARG A 114 -14.52 -4.04 -5.38
C ARG A 114 -15.54 -3.43 -4.39
N LEU A 115 -15.09 -2.65 -3.41
CA LEU A 115 -15.99 -1.95 -2.48
C LEU A 115 -16.85 -0.90 -3.22
N GLY A 116 -16.29 -0.30 -4.28
CA GLY A 116 -16.97 0.70 -5.11
C GLY A 116 -18.26 0.21 -5.77
N VAL A 117 -18.35 -1.05 -6.20
CA VAL A 117 -19.58 -1.59 -6.84
C VAL A 117 -20.68 -1.90 -5.81
N ALA A 118 -20.31 -2.35 -4.61
CA ALA A 118 -21.27 -2.67 -3.57
C ALA A 118 -21.86 -1.40 -2.92
N LEU A 119 -21.04 -0.38 -2.70
CA LEU A 119 -21.49 0.92 -2.20
C LEU A 119 -22.21 1.74 -3.27
N ALA A 120 -21.76 1.69 -4.54
CA ALA A 120 -22.51 2.31 -5.64
C ALA A 120 -23.89 1.68 -5.79
N ARG A 121 -24.04 0.35 -5.71
CA ARG A 121 -25.35 -0.32 -5.75
C ARG A 121 -26.25 0.06 -4.57
N ARG A 122 -25.69 0.10 -3.35
CA ARG A 122 -26.45 0.46 -2.14
C ARG A 122 -26.83 1.95 -2.12
N GLY A 123 -26.01 2.81 -2.74
CA GLY A 123 -26.32 4.22 -2.96
C GLY A 123 -27.29 4.44 -4.13
N TRP A 124 -27.22 3.62 -5.17
CA TRP A 124 -28.10 3.66 -6.35
C TRP A 124 -29.55 3.33 -6.01
N GLU A 125 -29.78 2.29 -5.20
CA GLU A 125 -31.12 1.93 -4.68
C GLU A 125 -31.77 3.07 -3.86
N LEU A 126 -30.96 3.97 -3.28
CA LEU A 126 -31.43 5.16 -2.56
C LEU A 126 -31.54 6.41 -3.45
N LEU A 127 -30.77 6.48 -4.55
CA LEU A 127 -30.73 7.63 -5.47
C LEU A 127 -31.85 7.58 -6.53
N ASP A 128 -32.22 6.39 -7.00
CA ASP A 128 -33.36 6.18 -7.93
C ASP A 128 -34.70 6.65 -7.32
N PHE A 129 -34.76 6.81 -5.98
CA PHE A 129 -35.96 7.26 -5.29
C PHE A 129 -36.12 8.80 -5.25
N VAL A 130 -35.08 9.64 -5.44
CA VAL A 130 -35.18 11.04 -4.95
C VAL A 130 -34.81 12.21 -5.89
N VAL A 131 -33.78 12.24 -6.75
CA VAL A 131 -33.43 13.55 -7.40
C VAL A 131 -32.71 13.48 -8.78
N PRO A 132 -33.20 14.16 -9.85
CA PRO A 132 -32.52 14.29 -11.14
C PRO A 132 -31.56 15.50 -11.31
N VAL A 133 -31.17 16.24 -10.27
CA VAL A 133 -30.48 17.54 -10.43
C VAL A 133 -29.54 17.90 -9.24
N ILE A 134 -28.41 17.22 -9.01
CA ILE A 134 -27.31 17.72 -8.12
C ILE A 134 -25.94 17.24 -8.64
N PRO A 135 -24.89 18.10 -8.73
CA PRO A 135 -23.53 17.67 -9.02
C PRO A 135 -22.97 16.86 -7.84
N VAL A 136 -22.69 15.59 -8.09
CA VAL A 136 -22.26 14.61 -7.09
C VAL A 136 -20.88 15.01 -6.52
N PRO A 137 -20.72 15.19 -5.19
CA PRO A 137 -19.40 15.36 -4.59
C PRO A 137 -18.57 14.09 -4.80
N PRO A 138 -17.23 14.17 -4.96
CA PRO A 138 -16.41 13.02 -5.32
C PRO A 138 -16.58 11.91 -4.30
N VAL A 139 -17.15 10.78 -4.75
CA VAL A 139 -17.30 9.57 -3.95
C VAL A 139 -15.89 9.16 -3.49
N PRO A 140 -15.61 9.06 -2.17
CA PRO A 140 -14.31 8.61 -1.71
C PRO A 140 -14.23 7.11 -2.00
N PHE A 141 -13.64 6.75 -3.13
CA PHE A 141 -13.33 5.36 -3.46
C PHE A 141 -12.30 4.85 -2.45
N VAL A 142 -12.79 4.16 -1.42
CA VAL A 142 -11.94 3.49 -0.43
C VAL A 142 -11.46 2.19 -1.07
N TYR A 143 -10.19 2.18 -1.49
CA TYR A 143 -9.56 1.00 -2.07
C TYR A 143 -9.05 0.09 -0.95
N HIS A 144 -9.39 -1.19 -1.02
CA HIS A 144 -8.81 -2.25 -0.19
C HIS A 144 -8.06 -3.20 -1.10
N PHE A 145 -6.91 -3.70 -0.70
CA PHE A 145 -6.15 -4.67 -1.48
C PHE A 145 -5.99 -5.96 -0.68
N ASP A 146 -6.23 -7.09 -1.34
CA ASP A 146 -5.99 -8.43 -0.82
C ASP A 146 -4.95 -9.12 -1.68
N PHE A 147 -3.86 -9.57 -1.06
CA PHE A 147 -2.80 -10.36 -1.67
C PHE A 147 -3.02 -11.82 -1.31
N VAL A 148 -3.12 -12.64 -2.35
CA VAL A 148 -3.35 -14.08 -2.23
C VAL A 148 -2.27 -14.82 -3.00
N ARG A 149 -1.74 -15.88 -2.39
CA ARG A 149 -0.78 -16.81 -3.00
C ARG A 149 -1.30 -18.22 -2.81
N GLU A 150 -1.48 -18.96 -3.91
CA GLU A 150 -1.98 -20.35 -3.85
C GLU A 150 -3.26 -20.46 -3.00
N ASP A 151 -4.21 -19.55 -3.22
CA ASP A 151 -5.48 -19.42 -2.50
C ASP A 151 -5.37 -19.14 -0.98
N LYS A 152 -4.17 -18.84 -0.47
CA LYS A 152 -3.93 -18.42 0.91
C LYS A 152 -3.75 -16.90 1.00
N PRO A 153 -4.41 -16.23 1.97
CA PRO A 153 -4.20 -14.80 2.20
C PRO A 153 -2.78 -14.54 2.74
N VAL A 154 -2.12 -13.52 2.21
CA VAL A 154 -0.74 -13.15 2.56
C VAL A 154 -0.67 -11.78 3.23
N LEU A 155 -1.27 -10.78 2.58
CA LEU A 155 -1.29 -9.39 3.02
C LEU A 155 -2.64 -8.77 2.66
N SER A 156 -3.19 -7.94 3.54
CA SER A 156 -4.24 -7.01 3.16
C SER A 156 -3.96 -5.59 3.61
N VAL A 157 -4.38 -4.63 2.80
CA VAL A 157 -4.21 -3.19 3.05
C VAL A 157 -5.54 -2.50 2.83
N GLU A 158 -6.13 -1.98 3.91
CA GLU A 158 -7.46 -1.40 3.91
C GLU A 158 -7.40 0.07 4.29
N ARG A 159 -7.75 0.97 3.36
CA ARG A 159 -7.94 2.39 3.68
C ARG A 159 -9.15 2.55 4.63
N LYS A 160 -8.97 3.28 5.72
CA LYS A 160 -10.06 3.69 6.62
C LYS A 160 -10.73 4.93 6.04
N TRP A 161 -12.04 5.02 6.23
CA TRP A 161 -12.77 6.25 5.94
C TRP A 161 -12.37 7.36 6.93
N GLY A 162 -12.12 8.56 6.44
CA GLY A 162 -11.79 9.72 7.27
C GLY A 162 -11.09 10.84 6.50
N ILE A 163 -10.83 11.94 7.21
CA ILE A 163 -10.18 13.14 6.66
C ILE A 163 -8.68 12.90 6.39
N ARG A 164 -8.05 12.01 7.17
CA ARG A 164 -6.65 11.62 7.00
C ARG A 164 -6.56 10.25 6.36
N ASP A 165 -5.59 10.09 5.48
CA ASP A 165 -5.28 8.80 4.88
C ASP A 165 -4.65 7.88 5.92
N ARG A 166 -5.46 6.92 6.35
CA ARG A 166 -5.12 5.87 7.31
C ARG A 166 -5.39 4.52 6.68
N TYR A 167 -4.47 3.59 6.89
CA TYR A 167 -4.53 2.26 6.32
C TYR A 167 -4.29 1.22 7.41
N VAL A 168 -5.14 0.20 7.45
CA VAL A 168 -4.91 -0.99 8.26
C VAL A 168 -4.16 -2.00 7.40
N ILE A 169 -2.98 -2.39 7.85
CA ILE A 169 -2.14 -3.39 7.18
C ILE A 169 -2.24 -4.65 8.00
N ARG A 170 -2.68 -5.76 7.39
CA ARG A 170 -2.73 -7.07 8.05
C ARG A 170 -1.83 -8.04 7.30
N VAL A 171 -0.85 -8.59 7.99
CA VAL A 171 0.04 -9.65 7.50
C VAL A 171 -0.55 -10.98 7.95
N GLN A 172 -1.17 -11.71 7.03
CA GLN A 172 -1.79 -13.00 7.34
C GLN A 172 -0.81 -14.16 7.24
N ASP A 173 0.20 -14.06 6.38
CA ASP A 173 1.28 -15.03 6.27
C ASP A 173 2.45 -14.61 7.20
N PRO A 174 2.71 -15.35 8.30
CA PRO A 174 3.78 -15.00 9.24
C PRO A 174 5.19 -15.07 8.64
N SER A 175 5.35 -15.74 7.50
CA SER A 175 6.64 -15.83 6.78
C SER A 175 6.95 -14.58 5.96
N LEU A 176 5.96 -13.71 5.72
CA LEU A 176 6.16 -12.47 4.98
C LEU A 176 7.01 -11.49 5.79
N ASP A 177 8.13 -11.06 5.22
CA ASP A 177 9.03 -10.09 5.82
C ASP A 177 8.30 -8.77 6.02
N ARG A 178 8.36 -8.27 7.26
CA ARG A 178 7.69 -7.04 7.67
C ARG A 178 8.09 -5.84 6.81
N VAL A 179 9.36 -5.73 6.42
CA VAL A 179 9.83 -4.60 5.60
C VAL A 179 9.18 -4.67 4.22
N LEU A 180 9.06 -5.86 3.64
CA LEU A 180 8.38 -6.09 2.37
C LEU A 180 6.90 -5.72 2.44
N ALA A 181 6.20 -6.16 3.49
CA ALA A 181 4.79 -5.82 3.72
C ALA A 181 4.57 -4.30 3.85
N LEU A 182 5.39 -3.60 4.65
CA LEU A 182 5.27 -2.16 4.85
C LEU A 182 5.62 -1.37 3.58
N CYS A 183 6.64 -1.79 2.84
CA CYS A 183 6.98 -1.19 1.55
C CYS A 183 5.83 -1.32 0.55
N MET A 184 5.21 -2.49 0.44
CA MET A 184 4.04 -2.70 -0.43
C MET A 184 2.86 -1.82 0.00
N ALA A 185 2.57 -1.73 1.29
CA ALA A 185 1.48 -0.88 1.80
C ALA A 185 1.70 0.60 1.45
N VAL A 186 2.92 1.11 1.61
CA VAL A 186 3.25 2.49 1.20
C VAL A 186 3.14 2.64 -0.31
N ALA A 187 3.61 1.67 -1.09
CA ALA A 187 3.53 1.69 -2.55
C ALA A 187 2.07 1.75 -3.07
N LEU A 188 1.14 1.05 -2.41
CA LEU A 188 -0.29 1.11 -2.76
C LEU A 188 -0.91 2.49 -2.59
N ASP A 189 -0.43 3.31 -1.66
CA ASP A 189 -0.89 4.71 -1.55
C ASP A 189 -0.13 5.62 -2.52
N ALA A 190 1.20 5.49 -2.51
CA ALA A 190 2.11 6.41 -3.19
C ALA A 190 2.13 6.30 -4.72
N LEU A 191 1.89 5.09 -5.26
CA LEU A 191 2.11 4.76 -6.67
C LEU A 191 0.80 4.42 -7.40
N GLN A 192 -0.27 4.14 -6.68
CA GLN A 192 -1.53 3.69 -7.29
C GLN A 192 -2.25 4.79 -8.06
N SER A 193 -2.13 6.06 -7.62
CA SER A 193 -2.75 7.23 -8.26
C SER A 193 -2.01 7.74 -9.50
N ARG A 194 -0.97 7.01 -9.94
CA ARG A 194 -0.16 7.33 -11.12
C ARG A 194 -0.49 6.41 -12.29
#